data_AF-A0A1S1IZ46-F1
#
_entry.id   AF-A0A1S1IZ46-F1
#
_cell.length_a   1.000
_cell.length_b   1.000
_cell.length_c   1.000
_cell.angle_alpha   90.00
_cell.angle_beta   90.00
_cell.angle_gamma   90.00
#
_symmetry.space_group_name_H-M   'P 1'
#
loop_
_entity.id
_entity.type
_entity.pdbx_description
1 polymer ?
#
loop_
_entity_poly.entity_id
_entity_poly.type
_entity_poly.pdbx_seq_one_letter_code
_entity_poly.pdbx_strand_id
1 'polypeptide(L)' 'MKELVAKINTEIETFKAESDSLIEKGVKAAGARARKSTLEIEKLLKEFRKVSIEESKK' A
#
# COMPACT_ATOMS: atom_id res chain seq x y z
N MET A 1 -5.58 -14.83 3.11
CA MET A 1 -4.17 -14.42 2.97
C MET A 1 -3.77 -14.10 1.53
N LYS A 2 -3.99 -14.99 0.54
CA LYS A 2 -3.66 -14.71 -0.88
C LYS A 2 -4.32 -13.43 -1.42
N GLU A 3 -5.59 -13.22 -1.15
CA GLU A 3 -6.32 -12.01 -1.56
C GLU A 3 -5.77 -10.73 -0.92
N LEU A 4 -5.34 -10.81 0.34
CA LEU A 4 -4.78 -9.67 1.06
C LEU A 4 -3.41 -9.27 0.49
N VAL A 5 -2.58 -10.26 0.16
CA VAL A 5 -1.31 -10.04 -0.55
C VAL A 5 -1.55 -9.44 -1.94
N ALA A 6 -2.57 -9.92 -2.67
CA ALA A 6 -2.94 -9.34 -3.96
C ALA A 6 -3.33 -7.86 -3.83
N LYS A 7 -4.17 -7.50 -2.86
CA LYS A 7 -4.54 -6.10 -2.58
C LYS A 7 -3.33 -5.24 -2.24
N ILE A 8 -2.42 -5.73 -1.39
CA ILE A 8 -1.19 -5.01 -1.04
C ILE A 8 -0.35 -4.72 -2.30
N ASN A 9 -0.17 -5.71 -3.17
CA ASN A 9 0.58 -5.54 -4.40
C ASN A 9 -0.08 -4.52 -5.34
N THR A 10 -1.39 -4.57 -5.51
CA THR A 10 -2.13 -3.60 -6.32
C THR A 10 -2.00 -2.17 -5.80
N GLU A 11 -2.06 -1.97 -4.48
CA GLU A 11 -1.88 -0.63 -3.88
C GLU A 11 -0.43 -0.12 -4.05
N ILE A 12 0.56 -1.01 -3.94
CA ILE A 12 1.98 -0.66 -4.18
C ILE A 12 2.21 -0.29 -5.65
N GLU A 13 1.65 -1.04 -6.59
CA GLU A 13 1.74 -0.73 -8.02
C GLU A 13 1.07 0.61 -8.34
N THR A 14 -0.10 0.86 -7.78
CA THR A 14 -0.82 2.14 -7.91
C THR A 14 0.02 3.29 -7.35
N PHE A 15 0.55 3.14 -6.14
CA PHE A 15 1.43 4.14 -5.52
C PHE A 15 2.65 4.44 -6.39
N LYS A 16 3.30 3.40 -6.94
CA LYS A 16 4.48 3.56 -7.80
C LYS A 16 4.13 4.34 -9.07
N ALA A 17 3.10 3.92 -9.79
CA ALA A 17 2.67 4.58 -11.03
C ALA A 17 2.27 6.04 -10.79
N GLU A 18 1.52 6.32 -9.71
CA GLU A 18 1.15 7.69 -9.36
C GLU A 18 2.36 8.53 -8.95
N SER A 19 3.27 7.97 -8.13
CA SER A 19 4.45 8.69 -7.65
C SER A 19 5.39 9.04 -8.79
N ASP A 20 5.66 8.10 -9.71
CA ASP A 20 6.48 8.34 -10.89
C ASP A 20 5.86 9.46 -11.74
N SER A 21 4.55 9.41 -11.98
CA SER A 21 3.84 10.47 -12.73
C SER A 21 3.89 11.85 -12.05
N LEU A 22 3.86 11.89 -10.71
CA LEU A 22 3.85 13.13 -9.93
C LEU A 22 5.24 13.75 -9.79
N ILE A 23 6.28 12.91 -9.70
CA ILE A 23 7.68 13.32 -9.68
C ILE A 23 8.04 13.95 -11.03
N GLU A 24 7.71 13.29 -12.15
CA GLU A 24 7.96 13.82 -13.49
C GLU A 24 7.26 15.16 -13.74
N LYS A 25 6.06 15.34 -13.19
CA LYS A 25 5.26 16.56 -13.35
C LYS A 25 5.57 17.65 -12.32
N GLY A 26 6.48 17.42 -11.37
CA GLY A 26 6.85 18.41 -10.34
C GLY A 26 5.68 18.89 -9.48
N VAL A 27 4.70 18.02 -9.21
CA VAL A 27 3.41 18.42 -8.63
C VAL A 27 3.50 18.56 -7.11
N LYS A 28 3.16 19.74 -6.56
CA LYS A 28 3.13 20.02 -5.11
C LYS A 28 2.23 19.05 -4.30
N ALA A 29 1.24 18.42 -4.94
CA ALA A 29 0.36 17.44 -4.34
C ALA A 29 0.98 16.03 -4.17
N ALA A 30 2.19 15.79 -4.68
CA ALA A 30 2.89 14.51 -4.58
C ALA A 30 2.98 14.01 -3.13
N GLY A 31 3.36 14.90 -2.19
CA GLY A 31 3.47 14.55 -0.77
C GLY A 31 2.14 14.15 -0.12
N ALA A 32 1.04 14.83 -0.46
CA ALA A 32 -0.28 14.50 0.08
C ALA A 32 -0.79 13.14 -0.44
N ARG A 33 -0.54 12.83 -1.72
CA ARG A 33 -0.90 11.55 -2.32
C ARG A 33 -0.03 10.41 -1.78
N ALA A 34 1.28 10.60 -1.69
CA ALA A 34 2.18 9.63 -1.07
C ALA A 34 1.78 9.33 0.38
N ARG A 35 1.41 10.35 1.17
CA ARG A 35 0.90 10.15 2.53
C ARG A 35 -0.37 9.30 2.54
N LYS A 36 -1.31 9.55 1.62
CA LYS A 36 -2.55 8.76 1.53
C LYS A 36 -2.25 7.29 1.23
N SER A 37 -1.46 7.01 0.20
CA SER A 37 -1.08 5.65 -0.17
C SER A 37 -0.36 4.92 0.96
N THR A 38 0.54 5.60 1.68
CA THR A 38 1.20 5.03 2.86
C THR A 38 0.20 4.59 3.92
N LEU A 39 -0.82 5.40 4.22
CA LEU A 39 -1.84 5.06 5.22
C LEU A 39 -2.71 3.88 4.80
N GLU A 40 -3.00 3.72 3.51
CA GLU A 40 -3.77 2.59 2.98
C GLU A 40 -2.93 1.30 3.00
N ILE A 41 -1.69 1.34 2.53
CA ILE A 41 -0.76 0.20 2.54
C ILE A 41 -0.47 -0.25 3.99
N GLU A 42 -0.23 0.69 4.91
CA GLU A 42 0.06 0.38 6.31
C GLU A 42 -1.07 -0.43 6.96
N LYS A 43 -2.33 -0.06 6.71
CA LYS A 43 -3.50 -0.79 7.23
C LYS A 43 -3.52 -2.24 6.73
N LEU A 44 -3.29 -2.43 5.43
CA LEU A 44 -3.29 -3.77 4.82
C LEU A 44 -2.12 -4.63 5.35
N LEU A 45 -0.94 -4.04 5.55
CA LEU A 45 0.21 -4.74 6.14
C LEU A 45 -0.04 -5.16 7.59
N LYS A 46 -0.69 -4.30 8.39
CA LYS A 46 -1.11 -4.63 9.76
C LYS A 46 -2.13 -5.76 9.80
N GLU A 47 -3.11 -5.74 8.89
CA GLU A 47 -4.08 -6.83 8.74
C GLU A 47 -3.38 -8.13 8.35
N PHE A 48 -2.44 -8.07 7.41
CA PHE A 48 -1.67 -9.25 6.99
C PHE A 48 -0.89 -9.86 8.14
N ARG A 49 -0.22 -9.03 8.94
CA ARG A 49 0.46 -9.48 10.16
C ARG A 49 -0.51 -10.16 11.12
N LYS A 50 -1.68 -9.58 11.38
CA LYS A 50 -2.68 -10.15 12.31
C LYS A 50 -3.14 -11.52 11.83
N VAL A 51 -3.59 -11.61 10.58
CA VAL A 51 -4.08 -12.86 9.97
C VAL A 51 -2.96 -13.91 9.94
N SER A 52 -1.73 -13.53 9.65
CA SER A 52 -0.58 -14.46 9.67
C SER A 52 -0.32 -15.05 11.05
N ILE A 53 -0.46 -14.26 12.11
CA ILE A 53 -0.32 -14.75 13.49
C ILE A 53 -1.46 -15.71 13.84
N GLU A 54 -2.70 -15.39 13.45
CA GLU A 54 -3.86 -16.27 13.70
C GLU A 54 -3.73 -17.60 12.95
N GLU A 55 -3.29 -17.58 11.69
CA GLU A 55 -3.04 -18.80 10.91
C GLU A 55 -1.89 -19.64 11.49
N SER A 56 -0.84 -19.03 12.06
CA SER A 56 0.27 -19.78 12.69
C SER A 56 -0.11 -20.53 13.98
N LYS A 57 -1.31 -20.25 14.53
CA LYS A 57 -1.84 -20.89 15.73
C LYS A 57 -2.81 -22.03 15.40
N LYS A 58 -3.18 -22.20 14.13
CA LYS A 58 -3.97 -23.35 13.65
C LYS A 58 -3.06 -24.54 13.39
#